data_AF-A0A353EPU0-F1
#
_entry.id   AF-A0A353EPU0-F1
#
_cell.length_a   1.000
_cell.length_b   1.000
_cell.length_c   1.000
_cell.angle_alpha   90.00
_cell.angle_beta   90.00
_cell.angle_gamma   90.00
#
_symmetry.space_group_name_H-M   'P 1'
#
loop_
_entity.id
_entity.type
_entity.pdbx_description
1 polymer ?
#
loop_
_entity_poly.entity_id
_entity_poly.type
_entity_poly.pdbx_seq_one_letter_code
_entity_poly.pdbx_strand_id
1 'polypeptide(L)'
;MKQGFNKQDLNLQLMPVSEETNNETLALESMMTQSAFGHEYALMNLGDKIPFSRREEIMAELDEHKHLYFWAREQLLSKAPDRLNTLEEGIRFQKESIFGQRITLH
;
A
#
# COMPACT_ATOMS: atom_id res chain seq x y z
N MET A 1 -53.50 19.21 -5.32
CA MET A 1 -52.88 17.94 -5.79
C MET A 1 -51.45 17.93 -5.29
N LYS A 2 -51.14 17.15 -4.23
CA LYS A 2 -49.79 17.05 -3.67
C LYS A 2 -49.04 15.99 -4.48
N GLN A 3 -48.04 16.41 -5.26
CA GLN A 3 -47.11 15.47 -5.89
C GLN A 3 -46.28 14.82 -4.78
N GLY A 4 -46.49 13.53 -4.58
CA GLY A 4 -45.69 12.72 -3.68
C GLY A 4 -44.33 12.49 -4.31
N PHE A 5 -43.27 13.03 -3.71
CA PHE A 5 -41.92 12.58 -3.96
C PHE A 5 -41.85 11.10 -3.53
N ASN A 6 -41.73 10.20 -4.51
CA ASN A 6 -41.65 8.77 -4.28
C ASN A 6 -40.28 8.46 -3.65
N LYS A 7 -40.27 8.03 -2.38
CA LYS A 7 -39.04 7.67 -1.66
C LYS A 7 -38.45 6.32 -2.11
N GLN A 8 -38.98 5.71 -3.18
CA GLN A 8 -38.55 4.40 -3.68
C GLN A 8 -37.47 4.46 -4.76
N ASP A 9 -37.12 5.64 -5.27
CA ASP A 9 -36.10 5.78 -6.33
C ASP A 9 -34.65 5.91 -5.79
N LEU A 10 -34.44 5.70 -4.49
CA LEU A 10 -33.14 5.77 -3.82
C LEU A 10 -32.55 4.40 -3.48
N ASN A 11 -32.98 3.35 -4.17
CA ASN A 11 -32.31 2.06 -4.12
C ASN A 11 -31.21 2.02 -5.18
N LEU A 12 -30.17 2.85 -4.98
CA LEU A 12 -28.89 2.64 -5.64
C LEU A 12 -28.37 1.31 -5.07
N GLN A 13 -28.65 0.22 -5.78
CA GLN A 13 -28.17 -1.12 -5.46
C GLN A 13 -26.64 -1.08 -5.39
N LEU A 14 -26.11 -0.91 -4.18
CA LEU A 14 -24.75 -1.30 -3.84
C LEU A 14 -24.68 -2.81 -4.09
N MET A 15 -24.20 -3.19 -5.28
CA MET A 15 -23.91 -4.58 -5.57
C MET A 15 -22.90 -5.04 -4.51
N PRO A 16 -23.17 -6.15 -3.79
CA PRO A 16 -22.22 -6.66 -2.81
C PRO A 16 -20.93 -7.04 -3.54
N VAL A 17 -19.80 -6.47 -3.10
CA VAL A 17 -18.47 -6.89 -3.55
C VAL A 17 -18.33 -8.38 -3.22
N SER A 18 -17.90 -9.19 -4.19
CA SER A 18 -17.72 -10.63 -3.95
C SER A 18 -16.60 -10.87 -2.91
N GLU A 19 -16.73 -11.93 -2.13
CA GLU A 19 -15.75 -12.33 -1.12
C GLU A 19 -14.35 -12.57 -1.74
N GLU A 20 -14.32 -13.08 -2.98
CA GLU A 20 -13.11 -13.27 -3.77
C GLU A 20 -12.41 -11.94 -4.10
N THR A 21 -13.16 -10.93 -4.57
CA THR A 21 -12.60 -9.59 -4.82
C THR A 21 -12.08 -8.95 -3.54
N ASN A 22 -12.76 -9.17 -2.41
CA ASN A 22 -12.29 -8.66 -1.12
C ASN A 22 -10.98 -9.33 -0.66
N ASN A 23 -10.86 -10.66 -0.83
CA ASN A 23 -9.64 -11.41 -0.49
C ASN A 23 -8.45 -11.00 -1.36
N GLU A 24 -8.66 -10.82 -2.66
CA GLU A 24 -7.64 -10.29 -3.57
C GLU A 24 -7.20 -8.89 -3.15
N THR A 25 -8.16 -8.02 -2.82
CA THR A 25 -7.87 -6.65 -2.36
C THR A 25 -7.03 -6.67 -1.08
N LEU A 26 -7.37 -7.51 -0.10
CA LEU A 26 -6.57 -7.67 1.13
C LEU A 26 -5.15 -8.19 0.86
N ALA A 27 -4.99 -9.12 -0.09
CA ALA A 27 -3.68 -9.62 -0.48
C ALA A 27 -2.81 -8.51 -1.08
N LEU A 28 -3.39 -7.65 -1.93
CA LEU A 28 -2.71 -6.49 -2.51
C LEU A 28 -2.32 -5.46 -1.44
N GLU A 29 -3.21 -5.14 -0.50
CA GLU A 29 -2.90 -4.24 0.61
C GLU A 29 -1.77 -4.75 1.49
N SER A 30 -1.79 -6.06 1.78
CA SER A 30 -0.73 -6.74 2.53
C SER A 30 0.60 -6.69 1.79
N MET A 31 0.60 -6.94 0.47
CA MET A 31 1.80 -6.85 -0.37
C MET A 31 2.36 -5.42 -0.41
N MET A 32 1.52 -4.40 -0.60
CA MET A 32 1.93 -2.99 -0.55
C MET A 32 2.54 -2.65 0.80
N THR A 33 1.92 -3.07 1.90
CA THR A 33 2.43 -2.80 3.25
C THR A 33 3.78 -3.47 3.46
N GLN A 34 3.88 -4.77 3.25
CA GLN A 34 5.10 -5.54 3.47
C GLN A 34 6.26 -5.04 2.61
N SER A 35 6.02 -4.75 1.33
CA SER A 35 7.05 -4.21 0.43
C SER A 35 7.49 -2.79 0.83
N ALA A 36 6.57 -1.93 1.25
CA ALA A 36 6.92 -0.59 1.72
C ALA A 36 7.82 -0.60 2.97
N PHE A 37 7.57 -1.52 3.91
CA PHE A 37 8.41 -1.72 5.09
C PHE A 37 9.71 -2.46 4.77
N GLY A 38 9.64 -3.51 3.95
CA GLY A 38 10.81 -4.25 3.47
C GLY A 38 11.84 -3.33 2.81
N HIS A 39 11.38 -2.39 1.99
CA HIS A 39 12.24 -1.38 1.38
C HIS A 39 12.99 -0.52 2.43
N GLU A 40 12.30 -0.05 3.48
CA GLU A 40 12.96 0.71 4.57
C GLU A 40 13.99 -0.14 5.32
N TYR A 41 13.66 -1.40 5.63
CA TYR A 41 14.60 -2.30 6.28
C TYR A 41 15.83 -2.60 5.41
N ALA A 42 15.64 -2.80 4.10
CA ALA A 42 16.74 -2.99 3.17
C ALA A 42 17.62 -1.73 3.08
N LEU A 43 17.02 -0.53 3.05
CA LEU A 43 17.77 0.74 3.12
C LEU A 43 18.59 0.84 4.40
N MET A 44 18.03 0.43 5.55
CA MET A 44 18.75 0.43 6.82
C MET A 44 19.95 -0.51 6.84
N ASN A 45 19.90 -1.59 6.05
CA ASN A 45 21.01 -2.53 5.89
C ASN A 45 22.07 -2.02 4.91
N LEU A 46 21.75 -1.05 4.06
CA LEU A 46 22.65 -0.43 3.10
C LEU A 46 23.58 0.58 3.79
N GLY A 47 24.53 0.09 4.61
CA GLY A 47 25.54 0.90 5.29
C GLY A 47 26.80 1.19 4.46
N ASP A 48 27.64 2.09 4.94
CA ASP A 48 28.88 2.49 4.25
C ASP A 48 29.98 1.41 4.24
N LYS A 49 29.89 0.44 5.16
CA LYS A 49 30.94 -0.58 5.39
C LYS A 49 30.53 -2.01 5.02
N ILE A 50 29.56 -2.18 4.12
CA ILE A 50 29.16 -3.50 3.64
C ILE A 50 30.04 -3.98 2.47
N PRO A 51 30.35 -5.29 2.37
CA PRO A 51 31.01 -5.87 1.20
C PRO A 51 30.23 -5.61 -0.10
N PHE A 52 30.94 -5.50 -1.23
CA PHE A 52 30.33 -5.23 -2.53
C PHE A 52 29.23 -6.25 -2.91
N SER A 53 29.50 -7.55 -2.73
CA SER A 53 28.50 -8.60 -3.02
C SER A 53 27.22 -8.43 -2.19
N ARG A 54 27.36 -8.10 -0.90
CA ARG A 54 26.21 -7.84 -0.03
C ARG A 54 25.47 -6.56 -0.42
N ARG A 55 26.19 -5.55 -0.93
CA ARG A 55 25.58 -4.34 -1.48
C ARG A 55 24.71 -4.65 -2.68
N GLU A 56 25.18 -5.48 -3.62
CA GLU A 56 24.39 -5.88 -4.78
C GLU A 56 23.12 -6.64 -4.39
N GLU A 57 23.23 -7.57 -3.43
CA GLU A 57 22.06 -8.28 -2.87
C GLU A 57 21.03 -7.31 -2.30
N ILE A 58 21.45 -6.35 -1.46
CA ILE A 58 20.54 -5.37 -0.85
C ILE A 58 19.92 -4.45 -1.91
N MET A 59 20.68 -4.07 -2.94
CA MET A 59 20.14 -3.28 -4.06
C MET A 59 19.06 -4.06 -4.83
N ALA A 60 19.26 -5.36 -5.04
CA ALA A 60 18.24 -6.22 -5.64
C ALA A 60 17.00 -6.35 -4.74
N GLU A 61 17.17 -6.50 -3.42
CA GLU A 61 16.06 -6.51 -2.44
C GLU A 61 15.26 -5.18 -2.49
N LEU A 62 15.95 -4.03 -2.60
CA LEU A 62 15.32 -2.72 -2.73
C LEU A 62 14.48 -2.60 -4.01
N ASP A 63 15.03 -3.01 -5.15
CA ASP A 63 14.33 -2.98 -6.43
C ASP A 63 13.13 -3.93 -6.44
N GLU A 64 13.25 -5.12 -5.85
CA GLU A 64 12.14 -6.07 -5.71
C GLU A 64 11.00 -5.48 -4.88
N HIS A 65 11.30 -4.93 -3.70
CA HIS A 65 10.27 -4.30 -2.87
C HIS A 65 9.60 -3.12 -3.57
N LYS A 66 10.37 -2.28 -4.27
CA LYS A 66 9.81 -1.19 -5.07
C LYS A 66 8.88 -1.71 -6.16
N HIS A 67 9.30 -2.75 -6.89
CA HIS A 67 8.49 -3.36 -7.94
C HIS A 67 7.17 -3.94 -7.39
N LEU A 68 7.23 -4.73 -6.32
CA LEU A 68 6.05 -5.32 -5.68
C LEU A 68 5.07 -4.26 -5.19
N TYR A 69 5.58 -3.17 -4.60
CA TYR A 69 4.74 -2.06 -4.15
C TYR A 69 3.95 -1.44 -5.31
N PHE A 70 4.64 -1.07 -6.40
CA PHE A 70 3.99 -0.41 -7.53
C PHE A 70 3.07 -1.35 -8.31
N TRP A 71 3.44 -2.62 -8.46
CA TRP A 71 2.57 -3.62 -9.06
C TRP A 71 1.27 -3.78 -8.25
N ALA A 72 1.38 -3.96 -6.93
CA ALA A 72 0.20 -4.11 -6.07
C ALA A 72 -0.66 -2.84 -6.05
N ARG A 73 -0.03 -1.67 -6.08
CA ARG A 73 -0.69 -0.36 -6.18
C ARG A 73 -1.53 -0.24 -7.45
N GLU A 74 -0.98 -0.57 -8.61
CA GLU A 74 -1.69 -0.51 -9.89
C GLU A 74 -2.92 -1.44 -9.90
N GLN A 75 -2.76 -2.65 -9.36
CA GLN A 75 -3.88 -3.59 -9.23
C GLN A 75 -4.95 -3.05 -8.28
N LEU A 76 -4.54 -2.52 -7.13
CA LEU A 76 -5.45 -1.99 -6.12
C LEU A 76 -6.19 -0.73 -6.63
N LEU A 77 -5.52 0.11 -7.41
CA LEU A 77 -6.13 1.28 -8.06
C LEU A 77 -7.31 0.88 -8.95
N SER A 78 -7.16 -0.22 -9.70
CA SER A 78 -8.22 -0.70 -10.59
C SER A 78 -9.40 -1.37 -9.85
N LYS A 79 -9.13 -2.00 -8.70
CA LYS A 79 -10.11 -2.82 -7.96
C LYS A 79 -10.81 -2.05 -6.83
N ALA A 80 -10.08 -1.18 -6.13
CA ALA A 80 -10.55 -0.48 -4.93
C ALA A 80 -9.79 0.86 -4.70
N PRO A 81 -10.02 1.88 -5.55
CA PRO A 81 -9.30 3.16 -5.47
C PRO A 81 -9.49 3.90 -4.14
N ASP A 82 -10.68 3.80 -3.52
CA ASP A 82 -10.94 4.44 -2.22
C ASP A 82 -10.11 3.82 -1.09
N ARG A 83 -9.88 2.50 -1.16
CA ARG A 83 -9.04 1.78 -0.20
C ARG A 83 -7.56 2.12 -0.40
N LEU A 84 -7.13 2.27 -1.66
CA LEU A 84 -5.75 2.62 -1.98
C LEU A 84 -5.32 3.92 -1.29
N ASN A 85 -6.08 5.00 -1.40
CA ASN A 85 -5.72 6.28 -0.78
C ASN A 85 -5.56 6.16 0.74
N THR A 86 -6.53 5.49 1.38
CA THR A 86 -6.50 5.26 2.84
C THR A 86 -5.28 4.43 3.25
N LEU A 87 -4.95 3.40 2.47
CA LEU A 87 -3.79 2.56 2.71
C LEU A 87 -2.48 3.34 2.54
N GLU A 88 -2.32 4.11 1.47
CA GLU A 88 -1.10 4.87 1.19
C GLU A 88 -0.81 5.90 2.29
N GLU A 89 -1.85 6.60 2.77
CA GLU A 89 -1.73 7.49 3.92
C GLU A 89 -1.35 6.72 5.19
N GLY A 90 -2.00 5.58 5.45
CA GLY A 90 -1.69 4.72 6.60
C GLY A 90 -0.24 4.23 6.60
N ILE A 91 0.23 3.71 5.47
CA ILE A 91 1.62 3.28 5.28
C ILE A 91 2.57 4.45 5.53
N ARG A 92 2.30 5.63 4.95
CA ARG A 92 3.12 6.82 5.14
C ARG A 92 3.23 7.21 6.62
N PHE A 93 2.11 7.32 7.34
CA PHE A 93 2.12 7.68 8.75
C PHE A 93 2.85 6.65 9.61
N GLN A 94 2.65 5.36 9.35
CA GLN A 94 3.35 4.30 10.09
C GLN A 94 4.86 4.35 9.83
N LYS A 95 5.28 4.55 8.57
CA LYS A 95 6.70 4.71 8.21
C LYS A 95 7.32 5.94 8.87
N GLU A 96 6.65 7.08 8.82
CA GLU A 96 7.08 8.30 9.52
C GLU A 96 7.24 8.04 11.03
N SER A 97 6.30 7.32 11.64
CA SER A 97 6.37 6.97 13.07
C SER A 97 7.51 6.01 13.42
N ILE A 98 7.84 5.06 12.54
CA ILE A 98 8.82 4.00 12.84
C ILE A 98 10.24 4.44 12.43
N PHE A 99 10.38 5.12 11.30
CA PHE A 99 11.68 5.44 10.69
C PHE A 99 12.01 6.94 10.72
N GLY A 100 11.03 7.82 10.90
CA GLY A 100 11.21 9.28 10.80
C GLY A 100 12.15 9.89 11.84
N GLN A 101 12.40 9.21 12.97
CA GLN A 101 13.35 9.68 13.99
C GLN A 101 14.83 9.56 13.55
N ARG A 102 15.12 8.94 12.40
CA ARG A 102 16.50 8.70 11.93
C ARG A 102 17.15 9.86 11.18
N ILE A 103 16.41 10.92 10.84
CA ILE A 103 16.98 12.10 10.13
C ILE A 103 17.77 13.02 11.08
N THR A 104 17.71 12.81 12.41
CA THR A 104 18.31 13.70 13.41
C THR A 104 19.53 13.09 14.11
N LEU A 105 20.52 12.59 13.37
CA LEU A 105 21.86 12.33 13.91
C LEU A 105 22.90 12.89 12.94
N HIS A 106 23.17 14.19 13.12
CA HIS A 106 24.33 14.90 12.57
C HIS A 106 25.57 14.66 13.43
#